data_AF-A0A1H9LML6-F1
#
_entry.id   AF-A0A1H9LML6-F1
#
_cell.length_a   1.000
_cell.length_b   1.000
_cell.length_c   1.000
_cell.angle_alpha   90.00
_cell.angle_beta   90.00
_cell.angle_gamma   90.00
#
_symmetry.space_group_name_H-M   'P 1'
#
loop_
_entity.id
_entity.type
_entity.pdbx_description
1 polymer ?
#
loop_
_entity_poly.entity_id
_entity_poly.type
_entity_poly.pdbx_seq_one_letter_code
_entity_poly.pdbx_strand_id
1 'polypeptide(L)'
;MDSTYNIVLSTSESTVVTEYVPEKKRSEAYQSEAALEDAFIKLLSEQGYEYLQIHDTDALVDNLCKQLERLNKYTFTDKEWDFFYKTKISNPNESIVDKSRKIQEDFVQNLTRDDGSTMNITLIDKKNIHENSLQVINQ
;
A
#
# COMPACT_ATOMS: atom_id res chain seq x y z
N MET A 1 -35.07 19.07 -23.15
CA MET A 1 -35.46 18.15 -22.06
C MET A 1 -34.24 18.06 -21.17
N ASP A 2 -34.25 18.84 -20.09
CA ASP A 2 -33.15 18.92 -19.14
C ASP A 2 -33.13 17.67 -18.26
N SER A 3 -32.06 16.88 -18.39
CA SER A 3 -31.78 15.77 -17.48
C SER A 3 -31.24 16.36 -16.17
N THR A 4 -32.13 16.49 -15.18
CA THR A 4 -31.77 16.84 -13.80
C THR A 4 -30.97 15.69 -13.19
N TYR A 5 -29.64 15.82 -13.17
CA TYR A 5 -28.79 14.92 -12.42
C TYR A 5 -28.97 15.18 -10.92
N ASN A 6 -29.54 14.23 -10.20
CA ASN A 6 -29.53 14.23 -8.74
C ASN A 6 -28.10 13.92 -8.28
N ILE A 7 -27.34 14.95 -7.92
CA ILE A 7 -26.11 14.79 -7.12
C ILE A 7 -26.58 14.35 -5.73
N VAL A 8 -26.60 13.04 -5.47
CA VAL A 8 -27.09 12.52 -4.19
C VAL A 8 -26.04 12.69 -3.10
N LEU A 9 -24.74 12.81 -3.42
CA LEU A 9 -23.66 13.10 -2.48
C LEU A 9 -22.51 13.81 -3.22
N SER A 10 -22.22 15.07 -2.85
CA SER A 10 -20.95 15.73 -3.15
C SER A 10 -20.20 15.87 -1.84
N THR A 11 -19.38 14.87 -1.53
CA THR A 11 -18.32 14.99 -0.54
C THR A 11 -17.00 15.14 -1.30
N SER A 12 -16.08 15.95 -0.79
CA SER A 12 -14.77 16.22 -1.38
C SER A 12 -13.84 15.00 -1.51
N GLU A 13 -14.34 13.81 -1.17
CA GLU A 13 -13.62 12.54 -1.11
C GLU A 13 -14.38 11.40 -1.82
N SER A 14 -15.26 11.72 -2.79
CA SER A 14 -15.89 10.69 -3.61
C SER A 14 -14.88 10.04 -4.56
N THR A 15 -14.67 8.73 -4.43
CA THR A 15 -13.86 7.95 -5.39
C THR A 15 -14.62 7.63 -6.68
N VAL A 16 -15.93 7.85 -6.69
CA VAL A 16 -16.78 7.70 -7.89
C VAL A 16 -16.85 9.05 -8.61
N VAL A 17 -16.16 9.13 -9.75
CA VAL A 17 -16.11 10.33 -10.58
C VAL A 17 -17.37 10.41 -11.44
N THR A 18 -18.15 11.48 -11.29
CA THR A 18 -19.40 11.70 -12.04
C THR A 18 -19.16 12.11 -13.49
N GLU A 19 -18.01 12.72 -13.78
CA GLU A 19 -17.63 13.17 -15.12
C GLU A 19 -16.13 12.95 -15.33
N TYR A 20 -15.80 12.03 -16.23
CA TYR A 20 -14.42 11.75 -16.63
C TYR A 20 -14.21 12.26 -18.05
N VAL A 21 -13.30 13.23 -18.22
CA VAL A 21 -12.87 13.67 -19.55
C VAL A 21 -11.75 12.72 -20.00
N PRO A 22 -11.98 11.86 -21.00
CA PRO A 22 -10.96 10.93 -21.46
C PRO A 22 -9.79 11.71 -22.06
N GLU A 23 -8.58 11.43 -21.59
CA GLU A 23 -7.38 11.90 -22.27
C GLU A 23 -7.35 11.33 -23.69
N LYS A 24 -7.31 12.20 -24.69
CA LYS A 24 -7.17 11.82 -26.10
C LYS A 24 -5.73 11.36 -26.39
N LYS A 25 -5.32 10.21 -25.86
CA LYS A 25 -4.15 9.48 -26.34
C LYS A 25 -4.60 8.32 -27.20
N ARG A 26 -4.86 8.60 -28.48
CA ARG A 26 -4.94 7.55 -29.49
C ARG A 26 -3.50 7.20 -29.85
N SER A 27 -2.91 6.22 -29.16
CA SER A 27 -1.65 5.61 -29.58
C SER A 27 -1.93 4.80 -30.84
N GLU A 28 -1.60 5.31 -32.02
CA GLU A 28 -1.75 4.58 -33.30
C GLU A 28 -0.64 3.52 -33.52
N ALA A 29 0.27 3.36 -32.57
CA ALA A 29 1.33 2.35 -32.60
C ALA A 29 1.25 1.40 -31.40
N TYR A 30 1.49 0.10 -31.64
CA TYR A 30 1.76 -0.88 -30.59
C TYR A 30 2.97 -0.41 -29.77
N GLN A 31 2.74 0.00 -28.54
CA GLN A 31 3.80 0.29 -27.58
C GLN A 31 4.33 -1.04 -27.02
N SER A 32 5.63 -1.13 -26.75
CA SER A 32 6.19 -2.27 -26.03
C SER A 32 5.69 -2.27 -24.58
N GLU A 33 5.70 -3.44 -23.93
CA GLU A 33 5.36 -3.57 -22.51
C GLU A 33 6.23 -2.64 -21.64
N ALA A 34 7.54 -2.58 -21.92
CA ALA A 34 8.46 -1.67 -21.23
C ALA A 34 8.05 -0.19 -21.37
N ALA A 35 7.62 0.25 -22.56
CA ALA A 35 7.19 1.63 -22.77
C ALA A 35 5.85 1.94 -22.07
N LEU A 36 4.97 0.93 -21.92
CA LEU A 36 3.73 1.06 -21.17
C LEU A 36 3.98 1.09 -19.66
N GLU A 37 4.90 0.26 -19.17
CA GLU A 37 5.31 0.20 -17.77
C GLU A 37 5.96 1.51 -17.31
N ASP A 38 6.93 2.04 -18.07
CA ASP A 38 7.57 3.32 -17.79
C ASP A 38 6.53 4.47 -17.73
N ALA A 39 5.60 4.49 -18.67
CA ALA A 39 4.53 5.48 -18.70
C ALA A 39 3.59 5.34 -17.48
N PHE A 40 3.32 4.12 -17.03
CA PHE A 40 2.46 3.85 -15.88
C PHE A 40 3.13 4.21 -14.56
N ILE A 41 4.41 3.87 -14.38
CA ILE A 41 5.21 4.28 -13.20
C ILE A 41 5.26 5.81 -13.11
N LYS A 42 5.46 6.49 -14.25
CA LYS A 42 5.44 7.95 -14.29
C LYS A 42 4.08 8.52 -13.85
N LEU A 43 2.99 7.95 -14.36
CA LEU A 43 1.63 8.37 -14.00
C LEU A 43 1.36 8.19 -12.49
N LEU A 44 1.76 7.06 -11.91
CA LEU A 44 1.64 6.81 -10.47
C LEU A 44 2.50 7.78 -9.66
N SER A 45 3.71 8.07 -10.12
CA SER A 45 4.62 9.03 -9.48
C SER A 45 4.03 10.44 -9.46
N GLU A 46 3.39 10.87 -10.55
CA GLU A 46 2.65 12.14 -10.63
C GLU A 46 1.46 12.21 -9.66
N GLN A 47 0.90 11.06 -9.26
CA GLN A 47 -0.17 10.94 -8.26
C GLN A 47 0.34 10.79 -6.82
N GLY A 48 1.66 10.90 -6.60
CA GLY A 48 2.27 10.88 -5.27
C GLY A 48 2.72 9.51 -4.78
N TYR A 49 2.73 8.48 -5.64
CA TYR A 49 3.37 7.21 -5.31
C TYR A 49 4.89 7.36 -5.40
N GLU A 50 5.61 6.90 -4.39
CA GLU A 50 7.07 6.89 -4.43
C GLU A 50 7.57 5.68 -5.24
N TYR A 51 8.33 5.93 -6.31
CA TYR A 51 8.97 4.86 -7.06
C TYR A 51 10.25 4.39 -6.36
N LEU A 52 10.35 3.07 -6.13
CA LEU A 52 11.50 2.43 -5.50
C LEU A 52 12.10 1.36 -6.42
N GLN A 53 13.42 1.35 -6.53
CA GLN A 53 14.18 0.32 -7.24
C GLN A 53 14.58 -0.79 -6.28
N ILE A 54 13.64 -1.69 -5.99
CA ILE A 54 13.87 -2.87 -5.14
C ILE A 54 13.78 -4.13 -6.00
N HIS A 55 14.87 -4.88 -6.10
CA HIS A 55 14.97 -6.07 -6.96
C HIS A 55 15.25 -7.37 -6.18
N ASP A 56 15.33 -7.29 -4.86
CA ASP A 56 15.61 -8.42 -3.99
C ASP A 56 14.63 -8.46 -2.80
N THR A 57 14.49 -9.66 -2.23
CA THR A 57 13.53 -9.88 -1.14
C THR A 57 13.97 -9.20 0.15
N ASP A 58 15.28 -9.13 0.42
CA ASP A 58 15.79 -8.54 1.67
C ASP A 58 15.51 -7.03 1.70
N ALA A 59 15.73 -6.33 0.58
CA ALA A 59 15.38 -4.92 0.43
C ALA A 59 13.86 -4.66 0.51
N LEU A 60 13.00 -5.60 0.08
CA LEU A 60 11.54 -5.50 0.30
C LEU A 60 11.20 -5.58 1.79
N VAL A 61 11.84 -6.49 2.52
CA VAL A 61 11.63 -6.66 3.96
C VAL A 61 12.13 -5.43 4.72
N ASP A 62 13.30 -4.89 4.36
CA ASP A 62 13.85 -3.69 4.95
C ASP A 62 12.97 -2.46 4.69
N ASN A 63 12.42 -2.34 3.48
CA ASN A 63 11.48 -1.27 3.17
C ASN A 63 10.18 -1.43 3.98
N LEU A 64 9.63 -2.64 4.08
CA LEU A 64 8.44 -2.91 4.89
C LEU A 64 8.66 -2.52 6.35
N CYS A 65 9.83 -2.85 6.92
CA CYS A 65 10.21 -2.45 8.28
C CYS A 65 10.08 -0.92 8.44
N LYS A 66 10.78 -0.15 7.60
CA LYS A 66 10.77 1.31 7.63
C LYS A 66 9.36 1.91 7.50
N GLN A 67 8.52 1.33 6.65
CA GLN A 67 7.13 1.81 6.49
C GLN A 67 6.29 1.55 7.74
N LEU A 68 6.43 0.38 8.37
CA LEU A 68 5.73 0.06 9.62
C LEU A 68 6.25 0.90 10.78
N GLU A 69 7.55 1.16 10.84
CA GLU A 69 8.14 2.07 11.83
C GLU A 69 7.56 3.48 11.71
N ARG A 70 7.49 4.00 10.49
CA ARG A 70 6.89 5.31 10.19
C ARG A 70 5.42 5.36 10.62
N LEU A 71 4.63 4.38 10.22
CA LEU A 71 3.19 4.32 10.52
C LEU A 71 2.92 4.24 12.03
N ASN A 72 3.71 3.45 12.75
CA ASN A 72 3.50 3.19 14.17
C ASN A 72 4.27 4.13 15.10
N LYS A 73 5.11 5.02 14.54
CA LYS A 73 6.01 5.92 15.28
C LYS A 73 6.85 5.13 16.31
N TYR A 74 7.32 3.97 15.88
CA TYR A 74 8.08 3.00 16.67
C TYR A 74 9.29 2.55 15.88
N THR A 75 10.41 2.29 16.54
CA THR A 75 11.62 1.76 15.91
C THR A 75 11.83 0.34 16.44
N PHE A 76 11.86 -0.64 15.55
CA PHE A 76 12.08 -2.03 15.93
C PHE A 76 13.55 -2.26 16.24
N THR A 77 13.83 -3.18 17.16
CA THR A 77 15.16 -3.81 17.22
C THR A 77 15.25 -4.90 16.14
N ASP A 78 16.47 -5.26 15.71
CA ASP A 78 16.66 -6.34 14.71
C ASP A 78 16.00 -7.66 15.15
N LYS A 79 16.02 -7.95 16.46
CA LYS A 79 15.41 -9.16 17.03
C LYS A 79 13.88 -9.09 17.02
N GLU A 80 13.33 -7.94 17.43
CA GLU A 80 11.90 -7.69 17.42
C GLU A 80 11.34 -7.77 15.99
N TRP A 81 12.04 -7.15 15.04
CA TRP A 81 11.67 -7.17 13.63
C TRP A 81 11.71 -8.59 13.05
N ASP A 82 12.80 -9.33 13.25
CA ASP A 82 12.93 -10.70 12.73
C ASP A 82 11.81 -11.61 13.27
N PHE A 83 11.54 -11.52 14.57
CA PHE A 83 10.46 -12.29 15.20
C PHE A 83 9.09 -11.87 14.69
N PHE A 84 8.81 -10.58 14.64
CA PHE A 84 7.53 -10.05 14.15
C PHE A 84 7.30 -10.42 12.68
N TYR A 85 8.30 -10.26 11.83
CA TYR A 85 8.21 -10.60 10.42
C TYR A 85 7.91 -12.08 10.23
N LYS A 86 8.66 -12.99 10.87
CA LYS A 86 8.47 -14.44 10.71
C LYS A 86 7.16 -14.95 11.31
N THR A 87 6.68 -14.34 12.38
CA THR A 87 5.48 -14.84 13.09
C THR A 87 4.19 -14.17 12.62
N LYS A 88 4.23 -12.89 12.26
CA LYS A 88 3.06 -12.06 11.95
C LYS A 88 2.94 -11.66 10.49
N ILE A 89 4.01 -11.62 9.71
CA ILE A 89 3.93 -11.17 8.30
C ILE A 89 4.12 -12.34 7.33
N SER A 90 5.22 -13.08 7.49
CA SER A 90 5.65 -14.16 6.61
C SER A 90 5.68 -15.48 7.37
N ASN A 91 4.56 -15.82 8.01
CA ASN A 91 4.44 -17.12 8.67
C ASN A 91 4.28 -18.22 7.60
N PRO A 92 5.18 -19.22 7.56
CA PRO A 92 5.14 -20.27 6.54
C PRO A 92 3.89 -21.16 6.63
N ASN A 93 3.19 -21.15 7.77
CA ASN A 93 1.96 -21.92 7.96
C ASN A 93 0.69 -21.17 7.48
N GLU A 94 0.81 -19.91 7.08
CA GLU A 94 -0.34 -19.11 6.65
C GLU A 94 -0.61 -19.24 5.15
N SER A 95 -1.88 -19.43 4.81
CA SER A 95 -2.34 -19.44 3.42
C SER A 95 -2.62 -18.03 2.89
N ILE A 96 -2.86 -17.91 1.58
CA ILE A 96 -3.28 -16.65 0.94
C ILE A 96 -4.57 -16.10 1.58
N VAL A 97 -5.46 -16.99 2.05
CA VAL A 97 -6.70 -16.61 2.74
C VAL A 97 -6.39 -15.95 4.08
N ASP A 98 -5.44 -16.49 4.85
CA ASP A 98 -5.05 -15.94 6.15
C ASP A 98 -4.36 -14.59 6.00
N LYS A 99 -3.52 -14.44 4.96
CA LYS A 99 -2.92 -13.14 4.60
C LYS A 99 -4.00 -12.13 4.21
N SER A 100 -5.03 -12.55 3.47
CA SER A 100 -6.15 -11.67 3.11
C SER A 100 -6.93 -11.24 4.34
N ARG A 101 -7.23 -12.16 5.27
CA ARG A 101 -7.88 -11.85 6.55
C ARG A 101 -7.05 -10.86 7.37
N LYS A 102 -5.73 -11.01 7.39
CA LYS A 102 -4.82 -10.09 8.09
C LYS A 102 -4.92 -8.65 7.59
N ILE A 103 -5.00 -8.45 6.29
CA ILE A 103 -5.14 -7.11 5.71
C ILE A 103 -6.56 -6.55 5.91
N GLN A 104 -7.58 -7.41 5.84
CA GLN A 104 -8.98 -6.97 5.87
C GLN A 104 -9.55 -6.82 7.28
N GLU A 105 -9.26 -7.75 8.17
CA GLU A 105 -9.85 -7.86 9.50
C GLU A 105 -8.79 -7.62 10.59
N ASP A 106 -7.66 -8.33 10.54
CA ASP A 106 -6.64 -8.32 11.59
C ASP A 106 -5.46 -7.39 11.26
N PHE A 107 -5.74 -6.17 10.81
CA PHE A 107 -4.71 -5.23 10.35
C PHE A 107 -3.90 -4.61 11.51
N VAL A 108 -4.18 -4.99 12.75
CA VAL A 108 -3.39 -4.65 13.94
C VAL A 108 -2.85 -5.95 14.54
N GLN A 109 -1.53 -6.02 14.71
CA GLN A 109 -0.81 -7.21 15.17
C GLN A 109 -0.04 -6.92 16.45
N ASN A 110 -0.02 -7.87 17.37
CA ASN A 110 0.72 -7.72 18.62
C ASN A 110 2.21 -8.01 18.40
N LEU A 111 3.05 -7.05 18.79
CA LEU A 111 4.50 -7.17 18.94
C LEU A 111 4.83 -7.47 20.41
N THR A 112 5.59 -8.53 20.64
CA THR A 112 6.22 -8.77 21.94
C THR A 112 7.59 -8.10 21.92
N ARG A 113 7.80 -7.13 22.81
CA ARG A 113 9.07 -6.41 22.94
C ARG A 113 10.09 -7.23 23.72
N ASP A 114 11.35 -6.82 23.63
CA ASP A 114 12.46 -7.45 24.36
C ASP A 114 12.28 -7.38 25.90
N ASP A 115 11.53 -6.41 26.41
CA ASP A 115 11.19 -6.27 27.84
C ASP A 115 10.02 -7.18 28.30
N GLY A 116 9.45 -7.97 27.39
CA GLY A 116 8.30 -8.83 27.63
C GLY A 116 6.95 -8.11 27.62
N SER A 117 6.92 -6.79 27.38
CA SER A 117 5.68 -6.05 27.18
C SER A 117 5.12 -6.27 25.77
N THR A 118 3.82 -6.03 25.61
CA THR A 118 3.14 -6.15 24.33
C THR A 118 2.77 -4.76 23.79
N MET A 119 3.04 -4.53 22.51
CA MET A 119 2.63 -3.35 21.77
C MET A 119 1.78 -3.75 20.56
N ASN A 120 0.81 -2.91 20.21
CA ASN A 120 0.01 -3.11 19.00
C ASN A 120 0.70 -2.39 17.82
N ILE A 121 0.93 -3.13 16.73
CA ILE A 121 1.50 -2.65 15.47
C ILE A 121 0.40 -2.67 14.41
N THR A 122 0.04 -1.51 13.92
CA THR A 122 -0.89 -1.32 12.80
C THR A 122 -0.15 -1.56 11.49
N LEU A 123 -0.71 -2.42 10.63
CA LEU A 123 -0.21 -2.70 9.30
C LEU A 123 -0.74 -1.71 8.26
N ILE A 124 -2.01 -1.31 8.42
CA ILE A 124 -2.70 -0.33 7.56
C ILE A 124 -3.62 0.52 8.43
N ASP A 125 -3.49 1.84 8.40
CA ASP A 125 -4.43 2.74 9.06
C ASP A 125 -5.67 2.94 8.19
N LYS A 126 -6.76 2.26 8.54
CA LYS A 126 -8.06 2.39 7.87
C LYS A 126 -8.87 3.61 8.31
N LYS A 127 -8.48 4.26 9.42
CA LYS A 127 -9.16 5.44 9.95
C LYS A 127 -8.59 6.71 9.32
N ASN A 128 -7.26 6.81 9.22
CA ASN A 128 -6.57 7.91 8.55
C ASN A 128 -5.78 7.37 7.37
N ILE A 129 -6.45 7.23 6.22
CA ILE A 129 -5.86 6.60 5.04
C ILE A 129 -4.58 7.32 4.54
N HIS A 130 -4.45 8.62 4.83
CA HIS A 130 -3.32 9.45 4.45
C HIS A 130 -2.03 9.21 5.26
N GLU A 131 -2.11 8.52 6.40
CA GLU A 131 -0.92 8.11 7.16
C GLU A 131 -0.24 6.88 6.54
N ASN A 132 -0.93 6.18 5.63
CA ASN A 132 -0.34 5.07 4.90
C ASN A 132 0.57 5.58 3.78
N SER A 133 1.61 4.80 3.53
CA SER A 133 2.60 5.04 2.49
C SER A 133 2.21 4.30 1.21
N LEU A 134 2.25 4.98 0.06
CA LEU A 134 2.03 4.35 -1.24
C LEU A 134 3.31 4.38 -2.06
N GLN A 135 3.74 3.20 -2.53
CA GLN A 135 5.00 3.01 -3.24
C GLN A 135 4.77 2.10 -4.46
N VAL A 136 5.56 2.31 -5.51
CA VAL A 136 5.54 1.50 -6.74
C VAL A 136 6.92 0.90 -6.99
N ILE A 137 6.94 -0.38 -7.36
CA ILE A 137 8.14 -1.16 -7.72
C ILE A 137 7.87 -1.88 -9.05
N ASN A 138 8.92 -2.26 -9.76
CA ASN A 138 8.84 -3.04 -10.99
C ASN A 138 9.84 -4.22 -10.99
N GLN A 139 9.56 -5.22 -11.82
CA GLN A 139 10.33 -6.49 -11.88
C GLN A 139 11.52 -6.41 -12.84
#